data_AF-A0A0K8Q9R6-F1
#
_entry.id   AF-A0A0K8Q9R6-F1
#
_cell.length_a   1.000
_cell.length_b   1.000
_cell.length_c   1.000
_cell.angle_alpha   90.00
_cell.angle_beta   90.00
_cell.angle_gamma   90.00
#
_symmetry.space_group_name_H-M   'P 1'
#
loop_
_entity.id
_entity.type
_entity.pdbx_description
1 polymer ?
#
loop_
_entity_poly.entity_id
_entity_poly.type
_entity_poly.pdbx_seq_one_letter_code
_entity_poly.pdbx_strand_id
1 'polypeptide(L)'
;MSKLTPTPGQTVGPFYGYALPFSKDRELLAPGSPGSIRLQGTVYDGAGHPIPDAILEIWQADAEGNVPHHTGSLVRDGYTFTGFGRSAVGNTGVFTFTTVNPGPTEEGGAPFISVAVFARG
;
A
#
# COMPACT_ATOMS: atom_id res chain seq x y z
N MET A 1 12.63 -4.16 -32.49
CA MET A 1 11.27 -4.33 -31.95
C MET A 1 10.53 -3.00 -32.05
N SER A 2 9.26 -3.01 -32.44
CA SER A 2 8.42 -1.80 -32.43
C SER A 2 8.18 -1.36 -30.97
N LYS A 3 8.38 -0.07 -30.68
CA LYS A 3 8.08 0.52 -29.36
C LYS A 3 6.56 0.65 -29.25
N LEU A 4 5.94 -0.18 -28.42
CA LEU A 4 4.50 -0.13 -28.16
C LEU A 4 4.16 1.04 -27.23
N THR A 5 2.94 1.56 -27.36
CA THR A 5 2.39 2.59 -26.46
C THR A 5 1.76 1.89 -25.24
N PRO A 6 1.98 2.37 -24.01
CA PRO A 6 1.29 1.84 -22.83
C PRO A 6 -0.23 1.92 -22.96
N THR A 7 -0.94 0.93 -22.44
CA THR A 7 -2.41 0.97 -22.36
C THR A 7 -2.84 2.21 -21.56
N PRO A 8 -3.80 3.01 -22.05
CA PRO A 8 -4.30 4.17 -21.32
C PRO A 8 -4.86 3.79 -19.94
N GLY A 9 -4.56 4.58 -18.93
CA GLY A 9 -5.13 4.41 -17.59
C GLY A 9 -6.62 4.76 -17.55
N GLN A 10 -7.35 4.13 -16.62
CA GLN A 10 -8.74 4.42 -16.30
C GLN A 10 -8.90 4.42 -14.77
N THR A 11 -9.93 5.11 -14.27
CA THR A 11 -10.27 5.06 -12.84
C THR A 11 -10.62 3.64 -12.43
N VAL A 12 -10.34 3.29 -11.18
CA VAL A 12 -10.80 2.04 -10.55
C VAL A 12 -12.33 2.03 -10.37
N GLY A 13 -12.95 3.21 -10.33
CA GLY A 13 -14.36 3.39 -10.01
C GLY A 13 -14.71 2.98 -8.58
N PRO A 14 -15.98 3.15 -8.16
CA PRO A 14 -16.38 2.93 -6.78
C PRO A 14 -16.60 1.44 -6.41
N PHE A 15 -16.53 0.51 -7.38
CA PHE A 15 -17.03 -0.87 -7.21
C PHE A 15 -15.95 -1.96 -7.25
N TYR A 16 -14.75 -1.69 -6.72
CA TYR A 16 -13.67 -2.68 -6.64
C TYR A 16 -13.79 -3.68 -5.48
N GLY A 17 -14.69 -3.43 -4.52
CA GLY A 17 -14.66 -4.06 -3.19
C GLY A 17 -14.76 -5.59 -3.16
N TYR A 18 -15.25 -6.21 -4.24
CA TYR A 18 -15.31 -7.67 -4.37
C TYR A 18 -14.08 -8.27 -5.07
N ALA A 19 -13.32 -7.46 -5.81
CA ALA A 19 -12.29 -7.95 -6.73
C ALA A 19 -10.86 -7.72 -6.22
N LEU A 20 -10.62 -6.60 -5.53
CA LEU A 20 -9.27 -6.16 -5.18
C LEU A 20 -8.83 -6.44 -3.73
N PRO A 21 -9.71 -6.44 -2.71
CA PRO A 21 -9.32 -6.85 -1.37
C PRO A 21 -8.95 -8.34 -1.29
N PHE A 22 -7.98 -8.66 -0.44
CA PHE A 22 -7.57 -10.05 -0.17
C PHE A 22 -7.19 -10.20 1.31
N SER A 23 -7.08 -11.45 1.77
CA SER A 23 -6.76 -11.73 3.17
C SER A 23 -5.41 -11.12 3.56
N LYS A 24 -5.38 -10.34 4.66
CA LYS A 24 -4.19 -9.66 5.18
C LYS A 24 -3.54 -8.66 4.21
N ASP A 25 -4.33 -8.05 3.33
CA ASP A 25 -3.89 -7.08 2.32
C ASP A 25 -3.02 -5.94 2.88
N ARG A 26 -3.42 -5.44 4.04
CA ARG A 26 -2.80 -4.32 4.73
C ARG A 26 -1.71 -4.71 5.74
N GLU A 27 -1.45 -6.00 5.94
CA GLU A 27 -0.51 -6.51 6.94
C GLU A 27 0.81 -6.91 6.28
N LEU A 28 1.64 -5.92 5.91
CA LEU A 28 2.99 -6.17 5.39
C LEU A 28 3.83 -6.97 6.37
N LEU A 29 3.59 -6.76 7.66
CA LEU A 29 4.10 -7.53 8.77
C LEU A 29 2.92 -7.90 9.69
N ALA A 30 3.00 -9.06 10.36
CA ALA A 30 1.95 -9.46 11.29
C ALA A 30 1.80 -8.46 12.45
N PRO A 31 0.57 -8.10 12.84
CA PRO A 31 0.34 -7.24 14.00
C PRO A 31 0.97 -7.81 15.28
N GLY A 32 1.73 -6.97 15.99
CA GLY A 32 2.40 -7.36 17.23
C GLY A 32 3.78 -8.01 17.02
N SER A 33 4.22 -8.22 15.78
CA SER A 33 5.62 -8.57 15.51
C SER A 33 6.56 -7.47 16.03
N PRO A 34 7.74 -7.82 16.56
CA PRO A 34 8.75 -6.83 16.94
C PRO A 34 9.05 -5.86 15.80
N GLY A 35 9.11 -4.56 16.11
CA GLY A 35 9.36 -3.51 15.11
C GLY A 35 8.15 -3.15 14.24
N SER A 36 7.00 -3.80 14.41
CA SER A 36 5.78 -3.42 13.68
C SER A 36 5.24 -2.06 14.11
N ILE A 37 4.81 -1.27 13.13
CA ILE A 37 4.14 0.01 13.29
C ILE A 37 2.79 -0.01 12.58
N ARG A 38 1.91 0.91 12.97
CA ARG A 38 0.68 1.21 12.24
C ARG A 38 0.83 2.49 11.44
N LEU A 39 0.81 2.37 10.12
CA LEU A 39 0.62 3.50 9.22
C LEU A 39 -0.89 3.72 9.02
N GLN A 40 -1.38 4.92 9.27
CA GLN A 40 -2.80 5.25 9.10
C GLN A 40 -2.97 6.69 8.64
N GLY A 41 -4.10 6.97 7.99
CA GLY A 41 -4.45 8.30 7.52
C GLY A 41 -5.88 8.33 6.99
N THR A 42 -6.29 9.50 6.48
CA THR A 42 -7.61 9.69 5.85
C THR A 42 -7.41 10.30 4.47
N VAL A 43 -8.12 9.77 3.47
CA VAL A 43 -8.10 10.30 2.10
C VAL A 43 -9.21 11.35 1.97
N TYR A 44 -8.86 12.53 1.46
CA TYR A 44 -9.79 13.65 1.26
C TYR A 44 -9.83 14.09 -0.20
N ASP A 45 -10.97 14.63 -0.64
CA ASP A 45 -11.09 15.35 -1.90
C ASP A 45 -10.57 16.80 -1.78
N GLY A 46 -10.60 17.55 -2.89
CA GLY A 46 -10.16 18.94 -2.92
C GLY A 46 -11.03 19.92 -2.11
N ALA A 47 -12.23 19.50 -1.69
CA ALA A 47 -13.11 20.27 -0.81
C ALA A 47 -12.98 19.86 0.66
N GLY A 48 -12.11 18.90 0.98
CA GLY A 48 -11.88 18.42 2.34
C GLY A 48 -12.88 17.37 2.82
N HIS A 49 -13.68 16.76 1.93
CA HIS A 49 -14.55 15.65 2.30
C HIS A 49 -13.80 14.32 2.24
N PRO A 50 -14.01 13.41 3.21
CA PRO A 50 -13.38 12.10 3.18
C PRO A 50 -13.91 11.27 1.99
N ILE A 51 -13.01 10.57 1.31
CA ILE A 51 -13.33 9.67 0.18
C ILE A 51 -13.56 8.26 0.74
N PRO A 52 -14.79 7.71 0.67
CA PRO A 52 -15.13 6.42 1.29
C PRO A 52 -14.80 5.20 0.42
N ASP A 53 -14.30 5.41 -0.79
CA ASP A 53 -14.14 4.41 -1.84
C ASP A 53 -12.77 4.53 -2.54
N ALA A 54 -11.74 4.85 -1.78
CA ALA A 54 -10.35 4.80 -2.24
C ALA A 54 -9.66 3.48 -1.88
N ILE A 55 -8.68 3.10 -2.70
CA ILE A 55 -7.69 2.06 -2.39
C ILE A 55 -6.33 2.72 -2.35
N LEU A 56 -5.56 2.38 -1.32
CA LEU A 56 -4.15 2.69 -1.27
C LEU A 56 -3.33 1.43 -1.49
N GLU A 57 -2.28 1.55 -2.27
CA GLU A 57 -1.21 0.57 -2.37
C GLU A 57 0.09 1.19 -1.92
N ILE A 58 0.88 0.44 -1.15
CA ILE A 58 2.18 0.89 -0.69
C ILE A 58 3.29 -0.07 -1.11
N TRP A 59 4.47 0.49 -1.35
CA TRP A 59 5.73 -0.23 -1.55
C TRP A 59 6.82 0.42 -0.70
N GLN A 60 7.62 -0.38 -0.02
CA GLN A 60 8.73 0.11 0.80
C GLN A 60 9.84 -0.93 0.97
N ALA A 61 10.99 -0.44 1.41
CA ALA A 61 12.08 -1.25 1.93
C ALA A 61 11.77 -1.81 3.34
N ASP A 62 12.58 -2.76 3.80
CA ASP A 62 12.60 -3.18 5.20
C ASP A 62 13.24 -2.12 6.12
N ALA A 63 13.36 -2.42 7.42
CA ALA A 63 13.88 -1.50 8.43
C ALA A 63 15.37 -1.14 8.21
N GLU A 64 16.10 -1.99 7.48
CA GLU A 64 17.50 -1.82 7.13
C GLU A 64 17.69 -1.13 5.76
N GLY A 65 16.61 -0.86 5.03
CA GLY A 65 16.64 -0.20 3.73
C GLY A 65 16.77 -1.16 2.55
N ASN A 66 16.67 -2.47 2.75
CA ASN A 66 16.67 -3.45 1.66
C ASN A 66 15.29 -3.52 1.01
N VAL A 67 15.26 -3.46 -0.32
CA VAL A 67 14.01 -3.64 -1.09
C VAL A 67 13.70 -5.14 -1.19
N PRO A 68 12.56 -5.62 -0.67
CA PRO A 68 12.23 -7.04 -0.73
C PRO A 68 11.98 -7.51 -2.16
N HIS A 69 12.52 -8.67 -2.51
CA HIS A 69 12.28 -9.35 -3.81
C HIS A 69 11.53 -10.69 -3.64
N HIS A 70 10.95 -10.93 -2.47
CA HIS A 70 10.21 -12.15 -2.18
C HIS A 70 8.78 -12.11 -2.74
N THR A 71 8.31 -13.25 -3.24
CA THR A 71 6.89 -13.45 -3.57
C THR A 71 6.06 -13.66 -2.30
N GLY A 72 4.72 -13.58 -2.40
CA GLY A 72 3.82 -13.90 -1.28
C GLY A 72 2.94 -12.74 -0.81
N SER A 73 3.08 -11.56 -1.41
CA SER A 73 2.29 -10.37 -1.06
C SER A 73 0.77 -10.58 -1.08
N LEU A 74 0.26 -11.43 -1.99
CA LEU A 74 -1.17 -11.72 -2.13
C LEU A 74 -1.63 -12.95 -1.33
N VAL A 75 -0.69 -13.76 -0.83
CA VAL A 75 -0.94 -14.99 -0.06
C VAL A 75 0.11 -15.06 1.05
N ARG A 76 -0.15 -14.33 2.15
CA ARG A 76 0.83 -14.14 3.22
C ARG A 76 0.90 -15.33 4.17
N ASP A 77 2.11 -15.76 4.46
CA ASP A 77 2.42 -16.77 5.48
C ASP A 77 2.35 -16.22 6.92
N GLY A 78 2.40 -14.89 7.08
CA GLY A 78 2.38 -14.20 8.37
C GLY A 78 3.75 -13.84 8.94
N TYR A 79 4.84 -14.13 8.23
CA TYR A 79 6.21 -13.89 8.72
C TYR A 79 7.09 -13.20 7.68
N THR A 80 6.88 -13.47 6.39
CA THR A 80 7.69 -12.91 5.31
C THR A 80 7.28 -11.46 5.02
N PHE A 81 8.21 -10.54 5.19
CA PHE A 81 8.04 -9.14 4.77
C PHE A 81 8.27 -9.01 3.26
N THR A 82 7.24 -8.60 2.52
CA THR A 82 7.29 -8.51 1.05
C THR A 82 7.31 -7.08 0.52
N GLY A 83 7.30 -6.07 1.41
CA GLY A 83 7.38 -4.65 1.05
C GLY A 83 6.14 -4.03 0.40
N PHE A 84 5.20 -4.84 -0.11
CA PHE A 84 3.94 -4.37 -0.72
C PHE A 84 2.75 -4.58 0.20
N GLY A 85 1.76 -3.68 0.20
CA GLY A 85 0.41 -3.98 0.67
C GLY A 85 -0.66 -3.12 0.04
N ARG A 86 -1.92 -3.51 0.26
CA ARG A 86 -3.11 -2.82 -0.23
C ARG A 86 -4.08 -2.59 0.91
N SER A 87 -4.73 -1.43 0.95
CA SER A 87 -5.74 -1.11 1.94
C SER A 87 -6.89 -0.37 1.28
N ALA A 88 -8.06 -0.99 1.25
CA ALA A 88 -9.30 -0.29 0.96
C ALA A 88 -9.65 0.63 2.14
N VAL A 89 -10.00 1.88 1.86
CA VAL A 89 -10.48 2.80 2.88
C VAL A 89 -11.84 2.34 3.40
N GLY A 90 -12.12 2.62 4.67
CA GLY A 90 -13.47 2.47 5.23
C GLY A 90 -14.38 3.63 4.83
N ASN A 91 -15.66 3.57 5.25
CA ASN A 91 -16.68 4.58 4.97
C ASN A 91 -16.34 6.00 5.50
N THR A 92 -15.35 6.13 6.37
CA THR A 92 -14.83 7.40 6.90
C THR A 92 -13.59 7.90 6.15
N GLY A 93 -13.19 7.23 5.07
CA GLY A 93 -11.99 7.53 4.29
C GLY A 93 -10.67 7.09 4.94
N VAL A 94 -10.75 6.39 6.08
CA VAL A 94 -9.58 5.94 6.83
C VAL A 94 -8.96 4.69 6.20
N PHE A 95 -7.65 4.72 5.98
CA PHE A 95 -6.85 3.55 5.66
C PHE A 95 -5.93 3.19 6.82
N THR A 96 -5.54 1.92 6.88
CA THR A 96 -4.53 1.42 7.83
C THR A 96 -3.64 0.39 7.15
N PHE A 97 -2.38 0.33 7.59
CA PHE A 97 -1.42 -0.73 7.30
C PHE A 97 -0.65 -1.10 8.58
N THR A 98 -0.29 -2.37 8.68
CA THR A 98 0.72 -2.86 9.64
C THR A 98 2.00 -3.14 8.87
N THR A 99 3.08 -2.43 9.20
CA THR A 99 4.37 -2.49 8.47
C THR A 99 5.53 -2.18 9.42
N VAL A 100 6.72 -1.85 8.91
CA VAL A 100 7.87 -1.36 9.67
C VAL A 100 8.16 0.11 9.33
N ASN A 101 8.96 0.81 10.12
CA ASN A 101 9.60 2.04 9.64
C ASN A 101 10.69 1.65 8.65
N PRO A 102 10.65 2.07 7.38
CA PRO A 102 11.67 1.67 6.42
C PRO A 102 13.01 2.34 6.74
N GLY A 103 14.10 1.65 6.42
CA GLY A 103 15.42 2.25 6.34
C GLY A 103 15.62 3.03 5.04
N PRO A 104 16.65 3.88 4.95
CA PRO A 104 16.99 4.57 3.71
C PRO A 104 17.53 3.58 2.67
N THR A 105 17.06 3.67 1.42
CA THR A 105 17.50 2.78 0.32
C THR A 105 18.81 3.21 -0.32
N GLU A 106 19.27 4.43 -0.02
CA GLU A 106 20.47 5.04 -0.56
C GLU A 106 21.23 5.75 0.57
N GLU A 107 22.55 5.78 0.50
CA GLU A 107 23.37 6.46 1.49
C GLU A 107 23.05 7.96 1.55
N GLY A 108 22.71 8.47 2.73
CA GLY A 108 22.29 9.86 2.93
C GLY A 108 20.85 10.18 2.47
N GLY A 109 20.13 9.21 1.91
CA GLY A 109 18.73 9.35 1.53
C GLY A 109 17.78 9.35 2.74
N ALA A 110 16.62 9.98 2.60
CA ALA A 110 15.56 9.86 3.60
C ALA A 110 14.78 8.54 3.39
N PRO A 111 14.43 7.79 4.47
CA PRO A 111 13.53 6.65 4.36
C PRO A 111 12.14 7.10 3.90
N PHE A 112 11.49 6.30 3.07
CA PHE A 112 10.18 6.63 2.52
C PHE A 112 9.32 5.39 2.28
N ILE A 113 8.01 5.63 2.18
CA ILE A 113 7.02 4.67 1.70
C ILE A 113 6.44 5.24 0.42
N SER A 114 6.52 4.50 -0.69
CA SER A 114 5.84 4.85 -1.93
C SER A 114 4.36 4.52 -1.80
N VAL A 115 3.49 5.43 -2.24
CA VAL A 115 2.03 5.29 -2.11
C VAL A 115 1.38 5.57 -3.45
N ALA A 116 0.54 4.64 -3.92
CA ALA A 116 -0.42 4.87 -5.00
C ALA A 116 -1.83 4.98 -4.41
N VAL A 117 -2.60 5.96 -4.90
CA VAL A 117 -3.99 6.18 -4.49
C VAL A 117 -4.88 6.00 -5.71
N PHE A 118 -5.87 5.11 -5.59
CA PHE A 118 -6.89 4.88 -6.59
C PHE A 118 -8.24 5.25 -5.99
N ALA A 119 -9.03 6.05 -6.70
CA ALA A 119 -10.38 6.42 -6.30
C ALA A 119 -11.25 6.62 -7.54
N ARG A 120 -12.55 6.86 -7.34
CA ARG A 120 -13.38 7.46 -8.38
C ARG A 120 -12.77 8.80 -8.84
N GLY A 121 -12.89 9.06 -10.14
CA GLY A 121 -12.41 10.30 -10.77
C GLY A 121 -13.21 11.54 -10.35
#